data_AF-A0A4Q4D6B7-F1
#
_entry.id   AF-A0A4Q4D6B7-F1
#
_cell.length_a   1.000
_cell.length_b   1.000
_cell.length_c   1.000
_cell.angle_alpha   90.00
_cell.angle_beta   90.00
_cell.angle_gamma   90.00
#
_symmetry.space_group_name_H-M   'P 1'
#
loop_
_entity.id
_entity.type
_entity.pdbx_description
1 polymer ?
#
loop_
_entity_poly.entity_id
_entity_poly.type
_entity_poly.pdbx_seq_one_letter_code
_entity_poly.pdbx_strand_id
1 'polypeptide(L)'
;LLLRRPPGREAYPGDVFYLHSRLLERCAKLSDELGAGSMTGLPIIETKANDVSAYIPTNVISITDGQIFLQSDLFNANQRPAVDVGISVSRVGGAAMTKAMKAVTGSLKVELAQYRAMEAFAMFASDLDAASKAQLARGQRIMELFKQGQYRPFSMELQVVSLWAAKEGKLDTVPVQDVSRFESEFIDYVKRSHGGVLDAIRESGKFDDDSAQALESAYESFTDQFETSEGGSIKAGHEEHEALDDADVDQEQIVKQKRS
;
A
#
# COMPACT_ATOMS: atom_id res chain seq x y z
N LEU A 1 -3.98 -2.54 44.43
CA LEU A 1 -3.19 -3.48 45.24
C LEU A 1 -2.59 -2.85 46.50
N LEU A 2 -1.73 -1.83 46.40
CA LEU A 2 -1.14 -1.17 47.59
C LEU A 2 -2.20 -0.57 48.53
N LEU A 3 -3.20 0.09 47.96
CA LEU A 3 -4.36 0.61 48.71
C LEU A 3 -5.37 -0.48 49.15
N ARG A 4 -5.03 -1.77 48.97
CA ARG A 4 -5.85 -2.93 49.33
C ARG A 4 -7.28 -2.94 48.76
N ARG A 5 -7.52 -2.21 47.66
CA ARG A 5 -8.75 -2.33 46.87
C ARG A 5 -8.84 -3.72 46.23
N PRO A 6 -10.05 -4.31 46.12
CA PRO A 6 -10.24 -5.61 45.48
C PRO A 6 -9.83 -5.55 44.00
N PRO A 7 -8.97 -6.48 43.53
CA PRO A 7 -8.59 -6.56 42.13
C PRO A 7 -9.62 -7.33 41.29
N GLY A 8 -9.62 -7.07 39.98
CA GLY A 8 -10.38 -7.80 38.96
C GLY A 8 -9.48 -8.67 38.07
N ARG A 9 -9.85 -8.79 36.79
CA ARG A 9 -9.11 -9.57 35.78
C ARG A 9 -7.66 -9.08 35.67
N GLU A 10 -6.72 -10.03 35.60
CA GLU A 10 -5.27 -9.75 35.49
C GLU A 10 -4.73 -8.81 36.60
N ALA A 11 -5.37 -8.80 37.77
CA ALA A 11 -5.05 -7.96 38.93
C ALA A 11 -5.24 -6.43 38.74
N TYR A 12 -5.88 -6.00 37.64
CA TYR A 12 -6.26 -4.60 37.44
C TYR A 12 -7.40 -4.18 38.36
N PRO A 13 -7.49 -2.90 38.75
CA PRO A 13 -8.64 -2.41 39.50
C PRO A 13 -9.89 -2.35 38.60
N GLY A 14 -11.09 -2.45 39.20
CA GLY A 14 -12.35 -2.45 38.44
C GLY A 14 -12.63 -1.15 37.66
N ASP A 15 -11.99 -0.05 38.03
CA ASP A 15 -12.08 1.26 37.37
C ASP A 15 -10.99 1.50 36.30
N VAL A 16 -10.21 0.49 35.93
CA VAL A 16 -9.14 0.64 34.92
C VAL A 16 -9.69 1.10 33.56
N PHE A 17 -10.88 0.63 33.18
CA PHE A 17 -11.54 1.09 31.95
C PHE A 17 -11.82 2.59 32.01
N TYR A 18 -12.38 3.06 33.13
CA TYR A 18 -12.69 4.47 33.35
C TYR A 18 -11.44 5.35 33.35
N LEU A 19 -10.30 4.83 33.84
CA LEU A 19 -9.02 5.53 33.76
C LEU A 19 -8.61 5.83 32.31
N HIS A 20 -8.74 4.86 31.42
CA HIS A 20 -8.42 5.03 30.00
C HIS A 20 -9.44 5.88 29.27
N SER A 21 -10.74 5.65 29.50
CA SER A 21 -11.79 6.39 28.80
C SER A 21 -11.76 7.88 29.14
N ARG A 22 -11.71 8.25 30.42
CA ARG A 22 -11.63 9.67 30.82
C ARG A 22 -10.37 10.38 30.31
N LEU A 23 -9.33 9.64 29.97
CA LEU A 23 -8.10 10.17 29.40
C LEU A 23 -8.26 10.38 27.88
N LEU A 24 -8.68 9.33 27.16
CA LEU A 24 -8.73 9.33 25.70
C LEU A 24 -9.90 10.17 25.16
N GLU A 25 -11.05 10.17 25.84
CA GLU A 25 -12.23 10.98 25.47
C GLU A 25 -11.99 12.50 25.60
N ARG A 26 -10.85 12.92 26.13
CA ARG A 26 -10.44 14.34 26.11
C ARG A 26 -9.84 14.77 24.78
N CYS A 27 -9.42 13.82 23.94
CA CYS A 27 -8.92 14.07 22.60
C CYS A 27 -10.10 14.19 21.65
N ALA A 28 -10.41 15.41 21.19
CA ALA A 28 -11.53 15.66 20.30
C ALA A 28 -11.23 16.83 19.35
N LYS A 29 -12.05 16.96 18.30
CA LYS A 29 -12.18 18.19 17.53
C LYS A 29 -13.36 18.99 18.07
N LEU A 30 -13.10 20.21 18.51
CA LEU A 30 -14.10 21.13 19.03
C LEU A 30 -14.95 21.72 17.89
N SER A 31 -16.14 22.18 18.26
CA SER A 31 -17.04 22.93 17.38
C SER A 31 -16.48 24.31 17.03
N ASP A 32 -17.04 24.94 16.00
CA ASP A 32 -16.63 26.29 15.58
C ASP A 32 -16.90 27.33 16.68
N GLU A 33 -17.96 27.17 17.47
CA GLU A 33 -18.28 28.01 18.64
C GLU A 33 -17.20 27.96 19.73
N LEU A 34 -16.51 26.82 19.86
CA LEU A 34 -15.41 26.60 20.80
C LEU A 34 -14.03 26.83 20.16
N GLY A 35 -13.98 27.48 18.99
CA GLY A 35 -12.74 27.85 18.30
C GLY A 35 -12.15 26.76 17.41
N ALA A 36 -12.89 25.69 17.10
CA ALA A 36 -12.56 24.64 16.14
C ALA A 36 -11.23 23.88 16.38
N GLY A 37 -10.60 24.05 17.55
CA GLY A 37 -9.34 23.40 17.92
C GLY A 37 -9.45 21.87 17.98
N SER A 38 -8.33 21.18 17.88
CA SER A 38 -8.28 19.72 17.95
C SER A 38 -7.13 19.20 18.81
N MET A 39 -7.35 18.02 19.39
CA MET A 39 -6.34 17.25 20.11
C MET A 39 -6.40 15.81 19.62
N THR A 40 -5.33 15.34 18.99
CA THR A 40 -5.26 13.97 18.43
C THR A 40 -4.45 13.08 19.36
N GLY A 41 -5.08 12.04 19.90
CA GLY A 41 -4.41 11.04 20.75
C GLY A 41 -3.81 9.91 19.92
N LEU A 42 -2.56 9.54 20.20
CA LEU A 42 -1.89 8.37 19.64
C LEU A 42 -1.41 7.44 20.78
N PRO A 43 -2.33 6.72 21.46
CA PRO A 43 -1.96 5.84 22.54
C PRO A 43 -1.14 4.65 22.03
N ILE A 44 -0.06 4.32 22.75
CA ILE A 44 0.76 3.14 22.48
C ILE A 44 0.49 2.11 23.56
N ILE A 45 0.07 0.91 23.15
CA ILE A 45 -0.19 -0.23 24.03
C ILE A 45 0.75 -1.36 23.65
N GLU A 46 1.50 -1.85 24.62
CA GLU A 46 2.31 -3.05 24.45
C GLU A 46 1.42 -4.28 24.63
N THR A 47 1.37 -5.14 23.61
CA THR A 47 0.75 -6.47 23.71
C THR A 47 1.80 -7.50 24.11
N LYS A 48 1.39 -8.52 24.88
CA LYS A 48 2.27 -9.63 25.25
C LYS A 48 2.06 -10.75 24.26
N ALA A 49 3.13 -11.22 23.60
CA ALA A 49 3.07 -12.26 22.58
C ALA A 49 2.02 -11.99 21.47
N ASN A 50 1.86 -10.73 21.06
CA ASN A 50 0.85 -10.28 20.09
C ASN A 50 -0.62 -10.58 20.50
N ASP A 51 -0.91 -10.85 21.78
CA ASP A 51 -2.26 -11.12 22.24
C ASP A 51 -3.09 -9.83 22.40
N VAL A 52 -4.03 -9.64 21.48
CA VAL A 52 -5.01 -8.54 21.47
C VAL A 52 -6.23 -8.81 22.35
N SER A 53 -6.42 -10.05 22.82
CA SER A 53 -7.55 -10.46 23.67
C SER A 53 -7.30 -10.22 25.17
N ALA A 54 -6.08 -9.81 25.52
CA ALA A 54 -5.72 -9.37 26.85
C ALA A 54 -6.59 -8.19 27.30
N TYR A 55 -6.73 -8.03 28.62
CA TYR A 55 -7.73 -7.13 29.19
C TYR A 55 -7.51 -5.65 28.81
N ILE A 56 -6.27 -5.16 28.87
CA ILE A 56 -5.95 -3.77 28.55
C ILE A 56 -6.06 -3.47 27.04
N PRO A 57 -5.47 -4.27 26.12
CA PRO A 57 -5.67 -4.07 24.68
C PRO A 57 -7.15 -4.04 24.30
N THR A 58 -7.95 -4.99 24.80
CA THR A 58 -9.40 -5.04 24.52
C THR A 58 -10.12 -3.75 24.96
N ASN A 59 -9.82 -3.27 26.17
CA ASN A 59 -10.39 -2.02 26.67
C ASN A 59 -10.03 -0.83 25.76
N VAL A 60 -8.74 -0.67 25.44
CA VAL A 60 -8.28 0.48 24.66
C VAL A 60 -8.82 0.42 23.23
N ILE A 61 -8.84 -0.75 22.59
CA ILE A 61 -9.46 -0.95 21.27
C ILE A 61 -10.93 -0.51 21.28
N SER A 62 -11.66 -0.79 22.36
CA SER A 62 -13.07 -0.39 22.46
C SER A 62 -13.28 1.12 22.63
N ILE A 63 -12.26 1.85 23.12
CA ILE A 63 -12.33 3.29 23.36
C ILE A 63 -11.81 4.09 22.15
N THR A 64 -10.69 3.70 21.55
CA THR A 64 -10.05 4.45 20.45
C THR A 64 -10.81 4.32 19.14
N ASP A 65 -10.87 5.36 18.31
CA ASP A 65 -11.52 5.38 16.99
C ASP A 65 -10.83 4.55 15.89
N GLY A 66 -9.87 3.72 16.26
CA GLY A 66 -9.11 2.88 15.36
C GLY A 66 -7.87 2.34 16.03
N GLN A 67 -7.19 1.44 15.34
CA GLN A 67 -5.97 0.83 15.82
C GLN A 67 -4.99 0.61 14.66
N ILE A 68 -3.71 0.84 14.96
CA ILE A 68 -2.59 0.43 14.11
C ILE A 68 -1.92 -0.71 14.86
N PHE A 69 -2.02 -1.92 14.31
CA PHE A 69 -1.46 -3.11 14.90
C PHE A 69 -0.09 -3.40 14.27
N LEU A 70 0.94 -3.48 15.11
CA LEU A 70 2.31 -3.76 14.69
C LEU A 70 2.68 -5.19 15.05
N GLN A 71 3.18 -5.96 14.09
CA GLN A 71 3.55 -7.37 14.29
C GLN A 71 5.06 -7.59 14.18
N SER A 72 5.60 -8.36 15.13
CA SER A 72 7.00 -8.77 15.11
C SER A 72 7.38 -9.60 13.87
N ASP A 73 6.47 -10.45 13.38
CA ASP A 73 6.75 -11.31 12.23
C ASP A 73 6.94 -10.50 10.94
N LEU A 74 6.09 -9.48 10.72
CA LEU A 74 6.26 -8.52 9.63
C LEU A 74 7.58 -7.75 9.76
N PHE A 75 7.91 -7.30 10.98
CA PHE A 75 9.16 -6.60 11.23
C PHE A 75 10.40 -7.46 10.92
N ASN A 76 10.36 -8.73 11.32
CA ASN A 76 11.42 -9.73 11.09
C ASN A 76 11.52 -10.12 9.61
N ALA A 77 10.41 -10.10 8.87
CA ALA A 77 10.36 -10.27 7.42
C ALA A 77 10.77 -9.00 6.64
N ASN A 78 11.37 -8.01 7.30
CA ASN A 78 11.76 -6.70 6.73
C ASN A 78 10.59 -5.88 6.15
N GLN A 79 9.35 -6.15 6.54
CA GLN A 79 8.24 -5.24 6.28
C GLN A 79 8.22 -4.15 7.35
N ARG A 80 8.65 -2.95 6.98
CA ARG A 80 8.78 -1.80 7.89
C ARG A 80 8.21 -0.55 7.23
N PRO A 81 7.19 0.13 7.79
CA PRO A 81 6.54 -0.14 9.07
C PRO A 81 5.77 -1.49 9.10
N ALA A 82 5.82 -2.17 10.25
CA ALA A 82 5.31 -3.52 10.41
C ALA A 82 3.78 -3.57 10.68
N VAL A 83 3.01 -2.82 9.88
CA VAL A 83 1.56 -2.66 10.07
C VAL A 83 0.81 -3.86 9.48
N ASP A 84 0.02 -4.52 10.32
CA ASP A 84 -0.94 -5.52 9.85
C ASP A 84 -2.19 -4.81 9.32
N VAL A 85 -2.36 -4.79 8.00
CA VAL A 85 -3.47 -4.11 7.32
C VAL A 85 -4.83 -4.81 7.52
N GLY A 86 -4.83 -6.11 7.86
CA GLY A 86 -6.04 -6.88 8.12
C GLY A 86 -6.62 -6.57 9.50
N ILE A 87 -5.77 -6.45 10.53
CA ILE A 87 -6.19 -6.15 11.91
C ILE A 87 -6.33 -4.63 12.14
N SER A 88 -5.53 -3.83 11.44
CA SER A 88 -5.56 -2.37 11.59
C SER A 88 -6.81 -1.75 10.97
N VAL A 89 -7.45 -0.86 11.71
CA VAL A 89 -8.72 -0.23 11.33
C VAL A 89 -8.70 1.24 11.71
N SER A 90 -9.33 2.07 10.88
CA SER A 90 -9.75 3.42 11.24
C SER A 90 -11.26 3.47 11.11
N ARG A 91 -11.97 3.86 12.18
CA ARG A 91 -13.43 4.03 12.18
C ARG A 91 -13.85 5.35 11.55
N VAL A 92 -12.97 6.36 11.56
CA VAL A 92 -13.18 7.62 10.84
C VAL A 92 -13.06 7.42 9.32
N GLY A 93 -12.17 6.52 8.89
CA GLY A 93 -12.02 6.14 7.49
C GLY A 93 -11.62 7.31 6.58
N GLY A 94 -12.20 7.36 5.38
CA GLY A 94 -11.85 8.35 4.35
C GLY A 94 -12.24 9.79 4.67
N ALA A 95 -12.97 10.04 5.76
CA ALA A 95 -13.30 11.41 6.20
C ALA A 95 -12.07 12.16 6.73
N ALA A 96 -11.05 11.44 7.21
CA ALA A 96 -9.78 12.01 7.66
C ALA A 96 -8.76 12.25 6.53
N MET A 97 -9.12 11.94 5.28
CA MET A 97 -8.22 12.02 4.12
C MET A 97 -8.56 13.23 3.24
N THR A 98 -7.56 13.77 2.56
CA THR A 98 -7.79 14.71 1.44
C THR A 98 -8.47 13.99 0.28
N LYS A 99 -9.09 14.75 -0.63
CA LYS A 99 -9.73 14.18 -1.82
C LYS A 99 -8.69 13.47 -2.71
N ALA A 100 -7.48 14.02 -2.82
CA ALA A 100 -6.36 13.41 -3.52
C ALA A 100 -6.04 12.01 -2.97
N MET A 101 -5.80 11.91 -1.66
CA MET A 101 -5.48 10.64 -1.01
C MET A 101 -6.60 9.61 -1.16
N LYS A 102 -7.85 10.04 -1.02
CA LYS A 102 -9.02 9.16 -1.18
C LYS A 102 -9.14 8.62 -2.61
N ALA A 103 -8.82 9.43 -3.63
CA ALA A 103 -8.86 9.02 -5.02
C ALA A 103 -7.87 7.88 -5.33
N VAL A 104 -6.68 7.90 -4.68
CA VAL A 104 -5.62 6.92 -4.94
C VAL A 104 -5.61 5.71 -4.00
N THR A 105 -6.30 5.76 -2.86
CA THR A 105 -6.30 4.67 -1.86
C THR A 105 -7.54 3.79 -1.84
N GLY A 106 -8.58 4.15 -2.60
CA GLY A 106 -9.92 3.55 -2.49
C GLY A 106 -9.97 2.01 -2.61
N SER A 107 -9.20 1.43 -3.53
CA SER A 107 -9.16 -0.03 -3.77
C SER A 107 -8.05 -0.75 -3.00
N LEU A 108 -6.99 -0.05 -2.61
CA LEU A 108 -5.76 -0.65 -2.06
C LEU A 108 -6.00 -1.49 -0.80
N LYS A 109 -6.91 -1.05 0.09
CA LYS A 109 -7.22 -1.84 1.31
C LYS A 109 -7.87 -3.18 0.97
N VAL A 110 -8.76 -3.21 -0.02
CA VAL A 110 -9.43 -4.44 -0.46
C VAL A 110 -8.44 -5.34 -1.19
N GLU A 111 -7.63 -4.77 -2.09
CA GLU A 111 -6.58 -5.50 -2.80
C GLU A 111 -5.58 -6.17 -1.84
N LEU A 112 -5.12 -5.45 -0.82
CA LEU A 112 -4.22 -6.01 0.21
C LEU A 112 -4.88 -7.08 1.07
N ALA A 113 -6.15 -6.91 1.44
CA ALA A 113 -6.88 -7.94 2.19
C ALA A 113 -7.02 -9.24 1.37
N GLN A 114 -7.33 -9.11 0.08
CA GLN A 114 -7.40 -10.25 -0.82
C GLN A 114 -6.02 -10.87 -1.07
N TYR A 115 -4.96 -10.06 -1.21
CA TYR A 115 -3.59 -10.54 -1.29
C TYR A 115 -3.23 -11.43 -0.10
N ARG A 116 -3.51 -10.98 1.13
CA ARG A 116 -3.24 -11.77 2.34
C ARG A 116 -4.01 -13.09 2.39
N ALA A 117 -5.28 -13.07 1.99
CA ALA A 117 -6.07 -14.29 1.88
C ALA A 117 -5.49 -15.26 0.85
N MET A 118 -5.04 -14.74 -0.30
CA MET A 118 -4.45 -15.52 -1.38
C MET A 118 -3.05 -16.04 -1.02
N GLU A 119 -2.23 -15.25 -0.32
CA GLU A 119 -0.90 -15.62 0.15
C GLU A 119 -0.96 -16.86 1.06
N ALA A 120 -1.93 -16.90 1.98
CA ALA A 120 -2.18 -18.06 2.82
C ALA A 120 -2.67 -19.28 2.02
N PHE A 121 -3.52 -19.08 1.02
CA PHE A 121 -4.04 -20.16 0.16
C PHE A 121 -2.95 -20.75 -0.75
N ALA A 122 -2.09 -19.89 -1.31
CA ALA A 122 -0.99 -20.24 -2.20
C ALA A 122 0.04 -21.16 -1.55
N MET A 123 0.21 -21.12 -0.22
CA MET A 123 1.09 -22.04 0.51
C MET A 123 0.64 -23.51 0.41
N PHE A 124 -0.64 -23.76 0.09
CA PHE A 124 -1.22 -25.10 0.02
C PHE A 124 -1.61 -25.52 -1.40
N ALA A 125 -1.61 -24.61 -2.37
CA ALA A 125 -2.00 -24.86 -3.75
C ALA A 125 -0.77 -25.14 -4.62
N SER A 126 -0.80 -26.24 -5.39
CA SER A 126 0.28 -26.60 -6.31
C SER A 126 0.22 -25.83 -7.63
N ASP A 127 -0.98 -25.44 -8.07
CA ASP A 127 -1.16 -24.61 -9.25
C ASP A 127 -2.24 -23.56 -8.98
N LEU A 128 -1.94 -22.33 -9.40
CA LEU A 128 -2.80 -21.17 -9.28
C LEU A 128 -3.17 -20.74 -10.68
N ASP A 129 -4.44 -20.37 -10.89
CA ASP A 129 -4.88 -19.81 -12.15
C ASP A 129 -4.20 -18.45 -12.41
N ALA A 130 -4.25 -17.98 -13.66
CA ALA A 130 -3.55 -16.76 -14.07
C ALA A 130 -4.00 -15.52 -13.28
N ALA A 131 -5.28 -15.43 -12.90
CA ALA A 131 -5.79 -14.29 -12.15
C ALA A 131 -5.24 -14.28 -10.71
N SER A 132 -5.23 -15.44 -10.04
CA SER A 132 -4.63 -15.57 -8.69
C SER A 132 -3.13 -15.27 -8.71
N LYS A 133 -2.40 -15.72 -9.75
CA LYS A 133 -0.98 -15.41 -9.94
C LYS A 133 -0.75 -13.90 -10.09
N ALA A 134 -1.54 -13.22 -10.93
CA ALA A 134 -1.45 -11.77 -11.11
C ALA A 134 -1.77 -11.01 -9.82
N GLN A 135 -2.78 -11.45 -9.07
CA GLN A 135 -3.17 -10.84 -7.80
C GLN A 135 -2.06 -10.97 -6.73
N LEU A 136 -1.42 -12.14 -6.63
CA LEU A 136 -0.28 -12.34 -5.73
C LEU A 136 0.91 -11.45 -6.13
N ALA A 137 1.22 -11.43 -7.42
CA ALA A 137 2.33 -10.65 -7.97
C ALA A 137 2.14 -9.15 -7.71
N ARG A 138 0.92 -8.62 -7.90
CA ARG A 138 0.57 -7.24 -7.61
C ARG A 138 0.63 -6.94 -6.12
N GLY A 139 0.06 -7.80 -5.28
CA GLY A 139 0.09 -7.63 -3.83
C GLY A 139 1.51 -7.62 -3.24
N GLN A 140 2.42 -8.45 -3.76
CA GLN A 140 3.84 -8.42 -3.39
C GLN A 140 4.50 -7.07 -3.68
N ARG A 141 4.21 -6.47 -4.83
CA ARG A 141 4.73 -5.14 -5.21
C ARG A 141 4.16 -4.04 -4.34
N ILE A 142 2.86 -4.10 -4.04
CA ILE A 142 2.21 -3.14 -3.13
C ILE A 142 2.82 -3.26 -1.72
N MET A 143 3.08 -4.48 -1.23
CA MET A 143 3.75 -4.69 0.05
C MET A 143 5.17 -4.11 0.06
N GLU A 144 5.92 -4.25 -1.03
CA GLU A 144 7.24 -3.65 -1.18
C GLU A 144 7.17 -2.12 -1.21
N LEU A 145 6.21 -1.55 -1.93
CA LEU A 145 5.97 -0.11 -2.00
C LEU A 145 5.69 0.50 -0.62
N PHE A 146 4.97 -0.22 0.25
CA PHE A 146 4.68 0.25 1.61
C PHE A 146 5.89 0.21 2.56
N LYS A 147 7.05 -0.28 2.12
CA LYS A 147 8.27 -0.23 2.94
C LYS A 147 8.83 1.19 2.96
N GLN A 148 9.05 1.70 4.16
CA GLN A 148 9.58 3.04 4.36
C GLN A 148 10.63 3.04 5.46
N GLY A 149 11.77 3.67 5.16
CA GLY A 149 12.86 3.85 6.11
C GLY A 149 12.48 4.76 7.28
N GLN A 150 13.05 4.50 8.46
CA GLN A 150 12.85 5.35 9.63
C GLN A 150 13.34 6.78 9.35
N TYR A 151 12.59 7.77 9.83
CA TYR A 151 12.89 9.21 9.67
C TYR A 151 12.92 9.71 8.22
N ARG A 152 12.28 9.00 7.30
CA ARG A 152 12.11 9.42 5.89
C ARG A 152 10.65 9.65 5.55
N PRO A 153 9.92 10.57 6.22
CA PRO A 153 8.52 10.80 5.94
C PRO A 153 8.32 11.33 4.51
N PHE A 154 7.25 10.90 3.85
CA PHE A 154 6.82 11.46 2.58
C PHE A 154 5.78 12.54 2.84
N SER A 155 5.87 13.67 2.11
CA SER A 155 4.77 14.64 2.07
C SER A 155 3.56 14.07 1.34
N MET A 156 2.39 14.67 1.55
CA MET A 156 1.11 14.13 1.07
C MET A 156 1.11 13.94 -0.46
N GLU A 157 1.60 14.93 -1.21
CA GLU A 157 1.70 14.88 -2.65
C GLU A 157 2.62 13.76 -3.15
N LEU A 158 3.71 13.47 -2.45
CA LEU A 158 4.61 12.36 -2.80
C LEU A 158 3.96 11.00 -2.53
N GLN A 159 3.24 10.88 -1.41
CA GLN A 159 2.45 9.67 -1.12
C GLN A 159 1.37 9.46 -2.19
N VAL A 160 0.72 10.53 -2.67
CA VAL A 160 -0.29 10.42 -3.73
C VAL A 160 0.31 9.86 -5.02
N VAL A 161 1.50 10.32 -5.43
CA VAL A 161 2.19 9.80 -6.62
C VAL A 161 2.56 8.32 -6.47
N SER A 162 3.14 7.93 -5.33
CA SER A 162 3.50 6.53 -5.02
C SER A 162 2.27 5.62 -5.06
N LEU A 163 1.19 6.02 -4.38
CA LEU A 163 -0.04 5.22 -4.27
C LEU A 163 -0.83 5.19 -5.58
N TRP A 164 -0.75 6.24 -6.39
CA TRP A 164 -1.28 6.25 -7.75
C TRP A 164 -0.61 5.16 -8.60
N ALA A 165 0.72 5.03 -8.54
CA ALA A 165 1.45 4.01 -9.29
C ALA A 165 1.01 2.58 -8.89
N ALA A 166 0.78 2.33 -7.59
CA ALA A 166 0.20 1.07 -7.13
C ALA A 166 -1.24 0.85 -7.63
N LYS A 167 -2.10 1.86 -7.49
CA LYS A 167 -3.52 1.76 -7.87
C LYS A 167 -3.72 1.48 -9.36
N GLU A 168 -2.95 2.15 -10.22
CA GLU A 168 -3.07 2.01 -11.67
C GLU A 168 -2.26 0.83 -12.24
N GLY A 169 -1.66 -0.02 -11.39
CA GLY A 169 -0.90 -1.21 -11.83
C GLY A 169 0.42 -0.88 -12.51
N LYS A 170 0.96 0.33 -12.32
CA LYS A 170 2.22 0.79 -12.94
C LYS A 170 3.46 0.08 -12.40
N LEU A 171 3.31 -0.68 -11.33
CA LEU A 171 4.37 -1.47 -10.74
C LEU A 171 4.36 -2.93 -11.23
N ASP A 172 3.32 -3.38 -11.94
CA ASP A 172 3.09 -4.79 -12.25
C ASP A 172 4.22 -5.39 -13.11
N THR A 173 4.85 -4.58 -13.96
CA THR A 173 6.00 -4.95 -14.79
C THR A 173 7.35 -4.83 -14.07
N VAL A 174 7.39 -4.12 -12.93
CA VAL A 174 8.62 -3.93 -12.15
C VAL A 174 8.92 -5.19 -11.33
N PRO A 175 10.15 -5.74 -11.38
CA PRO A 175 10.55 -6.83 -10.49
C PRO A 175 10.41 -6.42 -9.02
N VAL A 176 9.95 -7.32 -8.15
CA VAL A 176 9.67 -7.00 -6.73
C VAL A 176 10.89 -6.38 -6.03
N GLN A 177 12.09 -6.89 -6.29
CA GLN A 177 13.34 -6.39 -5.71
C GLN A 177 13.67 -4.93 -6.11
N ASP A 178 13.14 -4.45 -7.22
CA ASP A 178 13.39 -3.13 -7.77
C ASP A 178 12.32 -2.10 -7.41
N VAL A 179 11.18 -2.51 -6.82
CA VAL A 179 10.03 -1.61 -6.57
C VAL A 179 10.41 -0.42 -5.68
N SER A 180 11.17 -0.64 -4.60
CA SER A 180 11.57 0.46 -3.70
C SER A 180 12.54 1.45 -4.38
N ARG A 181 13.41 0.94 -5.27
CA ARG A 181 14.30 1.76 -6.08
C ARG A 181 13.51 2.55 -7.13
N PHE A 182 12.61 1.88 -7.84
CA PHE A 182 11.68 2.47 -8.80
C PHE A 182 10.89 3.61 -8.16
N GLU A 183 10.27 3.40 -6.99
CA GLU A 183 9.51 4.43 -6.28
C GLU A 183 10.37 5.65 -5.99
N SER A 184 11.57 5.45 -5.42
CA SER A 184 12.47 6.53 -5.04
C SER A 184 12.92 7.34 -6.26
N GLU A 185 13.34 6.66 -7.33
CA GLU A 185 13.80 7.29 -8.56
C GLU A 185 12.67 7.98 -9.33
N PHE A 186 11.48 7.37 -9.39
CA PHE A 186 10.31 7.96 -10.02
C PHE A 186 9.86 9.23 -9.29
N ILE A 187 9.79 9.18 -7.96
CA ILE A 187 9.48 10.35 -7.14
C ILE A 187 10.49 11.47 -7.40
N ASP A 188 11.78 11.17 -7.46
CA ASP A 188 12.81 12.17 -7.70
C ASP A 188 12.79 12.71 -9.15
N TYR A 189 12.40 11.87 -10.12
CA TYR A 189 12.12 12.32 -11.49
C TYR A 189 10.94 13.29 -11.53
N VAL A 190 9.81 12.95 -10.89
CA VAL A 190 8.63 13.83 -10.83
C VAL A 190 8.96 15.15 -10.14
N LYS A 191 9.74 15.15 -9.06
CA LYS A 191 10.19 16.39 -8.39
C LYS A 191 11.00 17.30 -9.32
N ARG A 192 11.88 16.72 -10.16
CA ARG A 192 12.78 17.49 -11.04
C ARG A 192 12.09 17.98 -12.30
N SER A 193 11.29 17.13 -12.94
CA SER A 193 10.76 17.36 -14.28
C SER A 193 9.29 17.78 -14.29
N HIS A 194 8.52 17.44 -13.26
CA HIS A 194 7.07 17.62 -13.20
C HIS A 194 6.60 18.22 -11.86
N GLY A 195 7.42 19.10 -11.25
CA GLY A 195 7.14 19.69 -9.93
C GLY A 195 5.78 20.42 -9.83
N GLY A 196 5.29 20.98 -10.94
CA GLY A 196 3.98 21.63 -10.99
C GLY A 196 2.81 20.71 -10.63
N VAL A 197 2.90 19.40 -10.90
CA VAL A 197 1.88 18.42 -10.49
C VAL A 197 1.86 18.26 -8.97
N LEU A 198 3.04 18.25 -8.33
CA LEU A 198 3.15 18.12 -6.88
C LEU A 198 2.56 19.34 -6.16
N ASP A 199 2.83 20.54 -6.69
CA ASP A 199 2.30 21.78 -6.14
C ASP A 199 0.77 21.87 -6.34
N ALA A 200 0.26 21.49 -7.51
CA ALA A 200 -1.18 21.42 -7.77
C ALA A 200 -1.92 20.48 -6.80
N ILE A 201 -1.36 19.30 -6.52
CA ILE A 201 -1.92 18.35 -5.54
C ILE A 201 -1.88 18.95 -4.13
N ARG A 202 -0.75 19.57 -3.74
CA ARG A 202 -0.57 20.15 -2.41
C ARG A 202 -1.54 21.29 -2.14
N GLU A 203 -1.73 22.19 -3.10
CA GLU A 203 -2.57 23.39 -2.95
C GLU A 203 -4.07 23.07 -3.05
N SER A 204 -4.45 22.23 -4.02
CA SER A 204 -5.86 21.91 -4.24
C SER A 204 -6.39 20.85 -3.27
N GLY A 205 -5.52 19.99 -2.74
CA GLY A 205 -5.88 18.78 -1.99
C GLY A 205 -6.67 17.76 -2.82
N LYS A 206 -6.65 17.89 -4.15
CA LYS A 206 -7.36 17.05 -5.12
C LYS A 206 -6.36 16.36 -6.06
N PHE A 207 -6.83 15.29 -6.68
CA PHE A 207 -6.14 14.59 -7.75
C PHE A 207 -7.12 14.55 -8.92
N ASP A 208 -6.92 15.44 -9.89
CA ASP A 208 -7.77 15.63 -11.06
C ASP A 208 -7.20 14.94 -12.30
N ASP A 209 -7.97 14.96 -13.38
CA ASP A 209 -7.60 14.29 -14.63
C ASP A 209 -6.33 14.89 -15.25
N ASP A 210 -6.12 16.20 -15.10
CA ASP A 210 -4.90 16.89 -15.56
C ASP A 210 -3.66 16.39 -14.80
N SER A 211 -3.75 16.26 -13.47
CA SER A 211 -2.68 15.67 -12.64
C SER A 211 -2.42 14.22 -13.01
N ALA A 212 -3.48 13.45 -13.28
CA ALA A 212 -3.36 12.04 -13.68
C ALA A 212 -2.66 11.89 -15.04
N GLN A 213 -3.04 12.70 -16.04
CA GLN A 213 -2.41 12.69 -17.36
C GLN A 213 -0.94 13.13 -17.30
N ALA A 214 -0.64 14.15 -16.49
CA ALA A 214 0.73 14.60 -16.31
C ALA A 214 1.61 13.53 -15.64
N LEU A 215 1.08 12.79 -14.66
CA LEU A 215 1.79 11.65 -14.06
C LEU A 215 1.94 10.47 -15.03
N GLU A 216 0.94 10.22 -15.86
CA GLU A 216 1.01 9.18 -16.89
C GLU A 216 2.15 9.47 -17.88
N SER A 217 2.20 10.69 -18.42
CA SER A 217 3.28 11.13 -19.32
C SER A 217 4.66 11.10 -18.64
N ALA A 218 4.72 11.47 -17.36
CA ALA A 218 5.95 11.37 -16.57
C ALA A 218 6.39 9.91 -16.38
N TYR A 219 5.44 9.01 -16.11
CA TYR A 219 5.69 7.57 -15.97
C TYR A 219 6.21 6.97 -17.28
N GLU A 220 5.56 7.25 -18.40
CA GLU A 220 6.00 6.78 -19.73
C GLU A 220 7.43 7.22 -20.03
N SER A 221 7.74 8.50 -19.78
CA SER A 221 9.08 9.07 -20.00
C SER A 221 10.14 8.48 -19.04
N PHE A 222 9.74 8.16 -17.82
CA PHE A 222 10.63 7.60 -16.80
C PHE A 222 10.94 6.12 -17.07
N THR A 223 9.93 5.34 -17.47
CA THR A 223 10.12 3.91 -17.78
C THR A 223 11.09 3.65 -18.93
N ASP A 224 11.26 4.61 -19.85
CA ASP A 224 12.30 4.56 -20.89
C ASP A 224 13.73 4.71 -20.34
N GLN A 225 13.87 5.30 -19.15
CA GLN A 225 15.17 5.57 -18.51
C GLN A 225 15.49 4.58 -17.39
N PHE A 226 14.50 3.86 -16.87
CA PHE A 226 14.69 2.94 -15.76
C PHE A 226 15.15 1.57 -16.22
N GLU A 227 16.28 1.13 -15.69
CA GLU A 227 16.81 -0.23 -15.89
C GLU A 227 16.63 -1.07 -14.63
N THR A 228 16.09 -2.28 -14.81
CA THR A 228 15.98 -3.27 -13.73
C THR A 228 17.37 -3.73 -13.28
N SER A 229 17.47 -4.30 -12.09
CA SER A 229 18.74 -4.82 -11.55
C SER A 229 19.33 -5.95 -12.42
N GLU A 230 18.49 -6.59 -13.24
CA GLU A 230 18.86 -7.64 -14.18
C GLU A 230 19.26 -7.10 -15.57
N GLY A 231 19.26 -5.77 -15.75
CA GLY A 231 19.64 -5.10 -17.00
C GLY A 231 18.55 -5.10 -18.08
N GLY A 232 17.32 -5.50 -17.74
CA GLY A 232 16.17 -5.44 -18.63
C GLY A 232 15.42 -4.11 -18.55
N SER A 233 14.86 -3.66 -19.68
CA SER A 233 13.85 -2.60 -19.71
C SER A 233 12.52 -3.11 -19.17
N ILE A 234 11.75 -2.23 -18.52
CA ILE A 234 10.41 -2.54 -18.03
C ILE A 234 9.38 -2.55 -19.18
N LYS A 235 9.63 -1.83 -20.28
CA LYS A 235 8.74 -1.89 -21.44
C LYS A 235 8.93 -3.24 -22.13
N ALA A 236 7.82 -3.93 -22.40
CA ALA A 236 7.85 -5.03 -23.35
C ALA A 236 8.40 -4.47 -24.66
N GLY A 237 9.46 -5.08 -25.20
CA GLY A 237 10.04 -4.65 -26.47
C GLY A 237 8.94 -4.58 -27.53
N HIS A 238 8.87 -3.47 -28.25
CA HIS A 238 8.02 -3.39 -29.44
C HIS A 238 8.81 -4.05 -30.57
N GLU A 239 8.62 -5.35 -30.78
CA GLU A 239 9.04 -5.97 -32.04
C GLU A 239 8.00 -5.61 -33.09
N GLU A 240 8.28 -4.56 -33.88
CA GLU A 240 7.63 -4.40 -35.18
C GLU A 240 8.25 -5.43 -36.13
N HIS A 241 7.58 -6.56 -36.32
CA HIS A 241 7.90 -7.42 -37.45
C HIS A 241 7.33 -6.76 -38.71
N GLU A 242 8.19 -6.26 -39.60
CA GLU A 242 7.80 -6.09 -41.00
C GLU A 242 7.32 -7.46 -41.51
N ALA A 243 6.12 -7.51 -42.08
CA ALA A 243 5.65 -8.73 -42.73
C ALA A 243 6.67 -9.11 -43.81
N LEU A 244 7.19 -10.34 -43.75
CA LEU A 244 8.01 -10.90 -44.83
C LEU A 244 7.25 -10.71 -46.15
N ASP A 245 7.90 -10.14 -47.15
CA ASP A 245 7.35 -10.06 -48.50
C ASP A 245 7.03 -11.48 -48.98
N ASP A 246 5.93 -11.65 -49.73
CA ASP A 246 5.48 -12.96 -50.25
C ASP A 246 6.56 -13.72 -51.04
N ALA A 247 7.64 -13.05 -51.45
CA ALA A 247 8.81 -13.63 -52.12
C ALA A 247 9.74 -14.43 -51.18
N ASP A 248 9.67 -14.22 -49.86
CA ASP A 248 10.53 -14.87 -48.86
C ASP A 248 9.83 -16.07 -48.17
N VAL A 249 8.61 -16.41 -48.59
CA VAL A 249 7.86 -17.57 -48.10
C VAL A 249 8.08 -18.77 -49.03
N ASP A 250 9.10 -19.59 -48.76
CA ASP A 250 9.29 -20.86 -49.46
C ASP A 250 8.19 -21.87 -49.05
N GLN A 251 7.18 -22.05 -49.92
CA GLN A 251 6.20 -23.12 -49.78
C GLN A 251 6.72 -24.42 -50.38
N GLU A 252 7.19 -25.34 -49.55
CA GLU A 252 7.47 -26.71 -50.01
C GLU A 252 6.16 -27.42 -50.44
N GLN A 253 6.01 -27.67 -51.74
CA GLN A 253 4.95 -28.51 -52.27
C GLN A 253 5.30 -30.00 -52.13
N ILE A 254 4.52 -30.71 -51.32
CA ILE A 254 4.62 -32.17 -51.20
C ILE A 254 4.09 -32.82 -52.48
N VAL A 255 4.99 -33.27 -53.36
CA VAL A 255 4.63 -34.01 -54.57
C VAL A 255 4.39 -35.48 -54.23
N LYS A 256 3.15 -35.95 -54.39
CA LYS A 256 2.77 -37.36 -54.20
C LYS A 256 3.21 -38.17 -55.43
N GLN A 257 4.29 -38.94 -55.32
CA GLN A 257 4.65 -39.91 -56.37
C GLN A 257 3.63 -41.07 -56.41
N LYS A 258 2.95 -41.24 -57.55
CA LYS A 258 2.22 -42.47 -57.87
C LYS A 258 3.23 -43.57 -58.21
N ARG A 259 3.33 -44.61 -57.39
CA ARG A 259 3.97 -45.88 -57.77
C ARG A 259 3.08 -46.57 -58.81
N SER A 260 3.64 -46.85 -60.00
CA SER A 260 3.09 -47.83 -60.95
C SER A 260 3.52 -49.24 -60.57
#